data_AF-F2Q9Y0-F1
#
_entry.id   AF-F2Q9Y0-F1
#
_cell.length_a   1.000
_cell.length_b   1.000
_cell.length_c   1.000
_cell.angle_alpha   90.00
_cell.angle_beta   90.00
_cell.angle_gamma   90.00
#
_symmetry.space_group_name_H-M   'P 1'
#
loop_
_entity.id
_entity.type
_entity.pdbx_description
1 polymer ?
#
loop_
_entity_poly.entity_id
_entity_poly.type
_entity_poly.pdbx_seq_one_letter_code
_entity_poly.pdbx_strand_id
1 'polypeptide(L)'
;MGLTSEDKKAVLDSWAKMSGPTFQDAGEKVFLLLLKTDSTKALFPKFRDIPYDQLAGHPDVRDHGGKVMQVLDDFIKGLDNGGDGAVQKVGLLHKGVGVTHDNINLMKPVLMTLLGELGCSSAAGAWENLWARFMDVHRTCY
;
A
#
# COMPACT_ATOMS: atom_id res chain seq x y z
N MET A 1 15.11 0.15 13.87
CA MET A 1 14.43 1.21 14.64
C MET A 1 12.95 0.85 14.62
N GLY A 2 12.28 0.81 15.76
CA GLY A 2 10.87 0.42 15.85
C GLY A 2 9.95 1.64 15.82
N LEU A 3 8.69 1.43 15.42
CA LEU A 3 7.63 2.44 15.50
C LEU A 3 7.42 2.90 16.94
N THR A 4 7.56 4.19 17.21
CA THR A 4 7.23 4.79 18.50
C THR A 4 5.72 4.90 18.71
N SER A 5 5.29 5.24 19.92
CA SER A 5 3.88 5.54 20.19
C SER A 5 3.39 6.76 19.39
N GLU A 6 4.24 7.76 19.21
CA GLU A 6 3.97 8.93 18.38
C GLU A 6 3.84 8.56 16.91
N ASP A 7 4.72 7.68 16.39
CA ASP A 7 4.63 7.21 15.01
C ASP A 7 3.32 6.48 14.77
N LYS A 8 2.96 5.54 15.67
CA LYS A 8 1.70 4.80 15.59
C LYS A 8 0.49 5.73 15.56
N LYS A 9 0.48 6.73 16.44
CA LYS A 9 -0.59 7.73 16.46
C LYS A 9 -0.66 8.52 15.16
N ALA A 10 0.47 9.02 14.65
CA ALA A 10 0.52 9.78 13.41
C ALA A 10 0.06 8.94 12.21
N VAL A 11 0.44 7.66 12.15
CA VAL A 11 -0.02 6.70 11.14
C VAL A 11 -1.52 6.48 11.25
N LEU A 12 -2.06 6.19 12.44
CA LEU A 12 -3.50 5.95 12.62
C LEU A 12 -4.35 7.17 12.26
N ASP A 13 -3.95 8.36 12.71
CA ASP A 13 -4.68 9.60 12.44
C ASP A 13 -4.68 9.95 10.94
N SER A 14 -3.57 9.73 10.23
CA SER A 14 -3.48 9.96 8.79
C SER A 14 -4.12 8.83 7.96
N TRP A 15 -4.03 7.59 8.43
CA TRP A 15 -4.68 6.43 7.81
C TRP A 15 -6.19 6.60 7.74
N ALA A 16 -6.82 7.15 8.78
CA ALA A 16 -8.25 7.44 8.79
C ALA A 16 -8.70 8.37 7.64
N LYS A 17 -7.80 9.18 7.07
CA LYS A 17 -8.06 9.99 5.88
C LYS A 17 -7.74 9.23 4.59
N MET A 18 -6.66 8.44 4.60
CA MET A 18 -6.20 7.69 3.42
C MET A 18 -7.13 6.53 3.07
N SER A 19 -7.71 5.83 4.04
CA SER A 19 -8.58 4.68 3.82
C SER A 19 -9.92 5.04 3.17
N GLY A 20 -10.28 6.32 3.14
CA GLY A 20 -11.44 6.83 2.43
C GLY A 20 -12.78 6.28 2.93
N PRO A 21 -13.90 6.57 2.23
CA PRO A 21 -15.21 6.04 2.58
C PRO A 21 -15.31 4.53 2.31
N THR A 22 -14.57 4.03 1.32
CA THR A 22 -14.43 2.61 1.00
C THR A 22 -12.99 2.30 0.62
N PHE A 23 -12.54 1.08 0.91
CA PHE A 23 -11.20 0.64 0.52
C PHE A 23 -11.02 0.58 -1.00
N GLN A 24 -12.09 0.34 -1.77
CA GLN A 24 -12.06 0.35 -3.22
C GLN A 24 -11.76 1.75 -3.77
N ASP A 25 -12.43 2.79 -3.24
CA ASP A 25 -12.19 4.17 -3.67
C ASP A 25 -10.79 4.65 -3.29
N ALA A 26 -10.32 4.30 -2.10
CA ALA A 26 -8.97 4.63 -1.67
C ALA A 26 -7.91 3.86 -2.46
N GLY A 27 -8.14 2.57 -2.66
CA GLY A 27 -7.26 1.68 -3.42
C GLY A 27 -7.14 2.10 -4.88
N GLU A 28 -8.23 2.56 -5.49
CA GLU A 28 -8.19 3.13 -6.83
C GLU A 28 -7.24 4.34 -6.91
N LYS A 29 -7.33 5.30 -5.98
CA LYS A 29 -6.43 6.47 -5.96
C LYS A 29 -4.97 6.06 -5.87
N VAL A 30 -4.66 5.11 -4.97
CA VAL A 30 -3.30 4.54 -4.83
C VAL A 30 -2.85 3.90 -6.13
N PHE A 31 -3.69 3.06 -6.76
CA PHE A 31 -3.31 2.36 -7.97
C PHE A 31 -3.22 3.27 -9.19
N LEU A 32 -4.04 4.31 -9.31
CA LEU A 32 -3.89 5.31 -10.36
C LEU A 32 -2.56 6.05 -10.25
N LEU A 33 -2.05 6.31 -9.04
CA LEU A 33 -0.71 6.86 -8.84
C LEU A 33 0.39 5.84 -9.19
N LEU A 34 0.24 4.59 -8.75
CA LEU A 34 1.22 3.51 -8.98
C LEU A 34 1.37 3.13 -10.46
N LEU A 35 0.26 3.06 -11.18
CA LEU A 35 0.20 2.58 -12.56
C LEU A 35 0.55 3.65 -13.61
N LYS A 36 0.96 4.86 -13.20
CA LYS A 36 1.46 5.91 -14.12
C LYS A 36 2.72 5.49 -14.86
N THR A 37 3.51 4.60 -14.27
CA THR A 37 4.76 4.12 -14.85
C THR A 37 4.51 2.81 -15.58
N ASP A 38 4.74 2.78 -16.90
CA ASP A 38 4.47 1.60 -17.74
C ASP A 38 5.16 0.32 -17.25
N SER A 39 6.40 0.43 -16.76
CA SER A 39 7.13 -0.71 -16.20
C SER A 39 6.47 -1.29 -14.94
N THR A 40 5.82 -0.46 -14.13
CA THR A 40 5.06 -0.89 -12.95
C THR A 40 3.73 -1.50 -13.38
N LYS A 41 3.05 -0.89 -14.34
CA LYS A 41 1.79 -1.39 -14.89
C LYS A 41 1.94 -2.76 -15.57
N ALA A 42 3.09 -3.02 -16.20
CA ALA A 42 3.42 -4.32 -16.79
C ALA A 42 3.42 -5.48 -15.78
N LEU A 43 3.62 -5.21 -14.48
CA LEU A 43 3.59 -6.21 -13.41
C LEU A 43 2.18 -6.73 -13.10
N PHE A 44 1.12 -6.11 -13.64
CA PHE A 44 -0.26 -6.45 -13.35
C PHE A 44 -0.97 -6.99 -14.60
N PRO A 45 -0.96 -8.33 -14.85
CA PRO A 45 -1.51 -8.92 -16.06
C PRO A 45 -2.96 -8.53 -16.36
N LYS A 46 -3.76 -8.26 -15.32
CA LYS A 46 -5.17 -7.86 -15.46
C LYS A 46 -5.37 -6.43 -15.98
N PHE A 47 -4.41 -5.54 -15.79
CA PHE A 47 -4.57 -4.11 -16.13
C PHE A 47 -3.51 -3.61 -17.10
N ARG A 48 -2.45 -4.39 -17.37
CA ARG A 48 -1.31 -3.95 -18.18
C ARG A 48 -1.67 -3.51 -19.60
N ASP A 49 -2.75 -4.07 -20.17
CA ASP A 49 -3.19 -3.79 -21.53
C ASP A 49 -4.32 -2.74 -21.59
N ILE A 50 -4.79 -2.24 -20.44
CA ILE A 50 -5.82 -1.19 -20.35
C ILE A 50 -5.14 0.18 -20.51
N PRO A 51 -5.57 1.07 -21.42
CA PRO A 51 -5.05 2.44 -21.49
C PRO A 51 -5.13 3.18 -20.15
N TYR A 52 -4.13 3.98 -19.80
CA TYR A 52 -4.06 4.62 -18.47
C TYR A 52 -5.28 5.51 -18.18
N ASP A 53 -5.76 6.24 -19.19
CA ASP A 53 -6.95 7.08 -19.14
C ASP A 53 -8.27 6.29 -18.96
N GLN A 54 -8.23 4.97 -19.08
CA GLN A 54 -9.37 4.06 -18.86
C GLN A 54 -9.26 3.26 -17.56
N LEU A 55 -8.21 3.48 -16.75
CA LEU A 55 -8.04 2.78 -15.46
C LEU A 55 -8.99 3.33 -14.39
N ALA A 56 -9.34 4.61 -14.46
CA ALA A 56 -10.26 5.23 -13.52
C ALA A 56 -11.66 4.61 -13.66
N GLY A 57 -12.25 4.22 -12.53
CA GLY A 57 -13.52 3.50 -12.45
C GLY A 57 -13.44 2.02 -12.82
N HIS A 58 -12.28 1.50 -13.25
CA HIS A 58 -12.19 0.12 -13.74
C HIS A 58 -12.41 -0.89 -12.60
N PRO A 59 -13.35 -1.84 -12.72
CA PRO A 59 -13.70 -2.77 -11.64
C PRO A 59 -12.51 -3.56 -11.09
N ASP A 60 -11.68 -4.13 -11.97
CA ASP A 60 -10.51 -4.91 -11.53
C ASP A 60 -9.46 -4.07 -10.78
N VAL A 61 -9.31 -2.77 -11.13
CA VAL A 61 -8.37 -1.86 -10.44
C VAL A 61 -8.89 -1.55 -9.05
N ARG A 62 -10.18 -1.22 -8.95
CA ARG A 62 -10.86 -0.95 -7.68
C ARG A 62 -10.85 -2.16 -6.75
N ASP A 63 -11.12 -3.35 -7.28
CA ASP A 63 -11.12 -4.60 -6.51
C ASP A 63 -9.73 -4.97 -5.99
N HIS A 64 -8.70 -4.84 -6.83
CA HIS A 64 -7.33 -5.15 -6.42
C HIS A 64 -6.80 -4.09 -5.44
N GLY A 65 -7.02 -2.81 -5.74
CA GLY A 65 -6.70 -1.70 -4.84
C GLY A 65 -7.36 -1.86 -3.48
N GLY A 66 -8.64 -2.23 -3.43
CA GLY A 66 -9.35 -2.48 -2.17
C GLY A 66 -8.72 -3.60 -1.34
N LYS A 67 -8.26 -4.69 -1.97
CA LYS A 67 -7.54 -5.77 -1.27
C LYS A 67 -6.20 -5.29 -0.69
N VAL A 68 -5.47 -4.45 -1.40
CA VAL A 68 -4.22 -3.85 -0.89
C VAL A 68 -4.50 -2.94 0.30
N MET A 69 -5.52 -2.09 0.21
CA MET A 69 -5.92 -1.21 1.31
C MET A 69 -6.36 -2.02 2.54
N GLN A 70 -7.06 -3.14 2.36
CA GLN A 70 -7.42 -4.04 3.46
C GLN A 70 -6.17 -4.63 4.16
N VAL A 71 -5.17 -5.09 3.39
CA VAL A 71 -3.92 -5.62 3.98
C VAL A 71 -3.18 -4.55 4.78
N LEU A 72 -3.12 -3.32 4.26
CA LEU A 72 -2.53 -2.19 4.97
C LEU A 72 -3.34 -1.84 6.23
N ASP A 73 -4.68 -1.90 6.19
CA ASP A 73 -5.54 -1.66 7.34
C ASP A 73 -5.30 -2.69 8.45
N ASP A 74 -5.29 -3.98 8.09
CA ASP A 74 -5.04 -5.09 9.02
C ASP A 74 -3.65 -4.95 9.66
N PHE A 75 -2.65 -4.57 8.87
CA PHE A 75 -1.29 -4.33 9.37
C PHE A 75 -1.22 -3.12 10.31
N ILE A 76 -1.79 -1.97 9.92
CA ILE A 76 -1.75 -0.72 10.68
C ILE A 76 -2.53 -0.84 11.99
N LYS A 77 -3.73 -1.45 11.96
CA LYS A 77 -4.54 -1.65 13.18
C LYS A 77 -3.99 -2.78 14.05
N GLY A 78 -3.24 -3.71 13.47
CA GLY A 78 -2.59 -4.83 14.16
C GLY A 78 -1.16 -4.57 14.61
N LEU A 79 -0.65 -3.33 14.59
CA LEU A 79 0.76 -3.01 14.90
C LEU A 79 1.23 -3.47 16.27
N ASP A 80 0.33 -3.52 17.26
CA ASP A 80 0.66 -3.99 18.61
C ASP A 80 0.52 -5.51 18.76
N ASN A 81 -0.34 -6.14 17.96
CA ASN A 81 -0.54 -7.59 18.00
C ASN A 81 -1.23 -8.11 16.73
N GLY A 82 -0.52 -8.91 15.93
CA GLY A 82 -1.10 -9.73 14.87
C GLY A 82 -1.11 -9.14 13.45
N GLY A 83 -0.76 -7.87 13.26
CA GLY A 83 -0.72 -7.23 11.94
C GLY A 83 0.26 -7.89 10.95
N ASP A 84 1.35 -8.48 11.47
CA ASP A 84 2.36 -9.17 10.66
C ASP A 84 1.79 -10.31 9.81
N GLY A 85 0.74 -10.99 10.29
CA GLY A 85 0.13 -12.11 9.58
C GLY A 85 -0.46 -11.70 8.22
N ALA A 86 -1.01 -10.49 8.12
CA ALA A 86 -1.51 -9.94 6.86
C ALA A 86 -0.37 -9.70 5.86
N VAL A 87 0.76 -9.17 6.35
CA VAL A 87 1.95 -8.90 5.54
C VAL A 87 2.62 -10.19 5.08
N GLN A 88 2.73 -11.19 5.97
CA GLN A 88 3.28 -12.50 5.61
C GLN A 88 2.46 -13.20 4.53
N LYS A 89 1.12 -13.16 4.66
CA LYS A 89 0.21 -13.73 3.67
C LYS A 89 0.39 -13.09 2.30
N VAL A 90 0.44 -11.76 2.22
CA VAL A 90 0.65 -11.08 0.94
C VAL A 90 2.07 -11.30 0.40
N GLY A 91 3.09 -11.38 1.26
CA GLY A 91 4.46 -11.70 0.86
C GLY A 91 4.60 -13.05 0.19
N LEU A 92 3.93 -14.09 0.70
CA LEU A 92 3.88 -15.41 0.06
C LEU A 92 3.15 -15.38 -1.29
N LEU A 93 2.09 -14.57 -1.43
CA LEU A 93 1.39 -14.40 -2.71
C LEU A 93 2.30 -13.71 -3.73
N HIS A 94 2.96 -12.61 -3.35
CA HIS A 94 3.89 -11.88 -4.20
C HIS A 94 5.06 -12.76 -4.67
N LYS A 95 5.64 -13.56 -3.77
CA LYS A 95 6.63 -14.59 -4.11
C LYS A 95 6.12 -15.52 -5.21
N GLY A 96 4.91 -16.06 -5.04
CA GLY A 96 4.30 -17.03 -5.95
C GLY A 96 4.08 -16.50 -7.37
N VAL A 97 3.98 -15.18 -7.55
CA VAL A 97 3.82 -14.53 -8.86
C VAL A 97 5.09 -13.80 -9.34
N GLY A 98 6.23 -14.00 -8.68
CA GLY A 98 7.52 -13.46 -9.10
C GLY A 98 7.71 -11.96 -8.85
N VAL A 99 6.88 -11.34 -8.01
CA VAL A 99 7.03 -9.92 -7.63
C VAL A 99 8.22 -9.80 -6.67
N THR A 100 9.14 -8.88 -6.95
CA THR A 100 10.34 -8.67 -6.12
C THR A 100 10.10 -7.68 -4.99
N HIS A 101 10.97 -7.67 -3.98
CA HIS A 101 10.91 -6.66 -2.91
C HIS A 101 11.07 -5.23 -3.45
N ASP A 102 11.81 -5.05 -4.54
CA ASP A 102 11.95 -3.75 -5.21
C ASP A 102 10.64 -3.33 -5.89
N ASN A 103 9.90 -4.27 -6.49
CA ASN A 103 8.56 -3.98 -7.01
C ASN A 103 7.61 -3.54 -5.89
N ILE A 104 7.65 -4.19 -4.72
CA ILE A 104 6.82 -3.79 -3.58
C ILE A 104 7.19 -2.39 -3.07
N ASN A 105 8.48 -2.06 -3.03
CA ASN A 105 8.95 -0.74 -2.62
C ASN A 105 8.45 0.42 -3.51
N LEU A 106 7.96 0.16 -4.73
CA LEU A 106 7.32 1.18 -5.57
C LEU A 106 6.05 1.76 -4.93
N MET A 107 5.41 1.03 -4.01
CA MET A 107 4.22 1.50 -3.29
C MET A 107 4.55 2.62 -2.29
N LYS A 108 5.75 2.65 -1.72
CA LYS A 108 6.15 3.66 -0.73
C LYS A 108 6.00 5.10 -1.23
N PRO A 109 6.63 5.53 -2.34
CA PRO A 109 6.48 6.91 -2.81
C PRO A 109 5.04 7.26 -3.21
N VAL A 110 4.24 6.27 -3.62
CA VAL A 110 2.81 6.45 -3.90
C VAL A 110 2.04 6.80 -2.62
N LEU A 111 2.27 6.05 -1.53
CA LEU A 111 1.64 6.32 -0.24
C LEU A 111 2.08 7.69 0.31
N MET A 112 3.36 8.07 0.17
CA MET A 112 3.83 9.41 0.57
C MET A 112 3.19 10.53 -0.25
N THR A 113 2.98 10.30 -1.55
CA THR A 113 2.31 11.28 -2.43
C THR A 113 0.87 11.49 -1.97
N LEU A 114 0.12 10.40 -1.76
CA LEU A 114 -1.26 10.47 -1.28
C LEU A 114 -1.36 11.11 0.11
N LEU A 115 -0.41 10.82 1.00
CA LEU A 115 -0.31 11.45 2.32
C LEU A 115 -0.17 12.98 2.20
N GLY A 116 0.65 13.45 1.24
CA GLY A 116 0.80 14.88 0.94
C GLY A 116 -0.47 15.51 0.37
N GLU A 117 -1.11 14.86 -0.61
CA GLU A 117 -2.37 15.32 -1.22
C GLU A 117 -3.50 15.48 -0.19
N LEU A 118 -3.48 14.68 0.88
CA LEU A 118 -4.45 14.75 2.00
C LEU A 118 -4.06 15.73 3.12
N GLY A 119 -2.99 16.50 2.93
CA GLY A 119 -2.50 17.46 3.92
C GLY A 119 -1.90 16.81 5.17
N CYS A 120 -1.39 15.58 5.05
CA CYS A 120 -0.83 14.79 6.15
C CYS A 120 0.70 14.65 6.09
N SER A 121 1.40 15.55 5.38
CA SER A 121 2.86 15.50 5.22
C SER A 121 3.65 15.48 6.54
N SER A 122 3.08 16.00 7.63
CA SER A 122 3.69 15.92 8.96
C SER A 122 3.87 14.48 9.48
N ALA A 123 3.11 13.52 8.95
CA ALA A 123 3.21 12.10 9.31
C ALA A 123 4.24 11.33 8.45
N ALA A 124 4.93 11.98 7.50
CA ALA A 124 5.82 11.30 6.56
C ALA A 124 6.91 10.45 7.26
N GLY A 125 7.53 10.97 8.32
CA GLY A 125 8.54 10.22 9.08
C GLY A 125 7.99 8.95 9.75
N ALA A 126 6.74 9.00 10.25
CA ALA A 126 6.08 7.84 10.83
C ALA A 126 5.74 6.79 9.77
N TRP A 127 5.32 7.23 8.58
CA TRP A 127 5.06 6.36 7.44
C TRP A 127 6.32 5.72 6.85
N GLU A 128 7.45 6.43 6.89
CA GLU A 128 8.77 5.88 6.56
C GLU A 128 9.13 4.70 7.48
N ASN A 129 8.97 4.89 8.79
CA ASN A 129 9.20 3.84 9.79
C ASN A 129 8.21 2.67 9.64
N LEU A 130 6.93 2.97 9.36
CA LEU A 130 5.90 1.96 9.09
C LEU A 130 6.25 1.10 7.89
N TRP A 131 6.66 1.73 6.78
CA TRP A 131 7.01 1.01 5.57
C TRP A 131 8.26 0.16 5.76
N ALA A 132 9.27 0.66 6.46
CA ALA A 132 10.44 -0.13 6.83
C ALA A 132 10.03 -1.39 7.60
N ARG A 133 9.15 -1.25 8.61
CA ARG A 133 8.61 -2.39 9.37
C ARG A 133 7.81 -3.36 8.49
N PHE A 134 6.96 -2.85 7.58
CA PHE A 134 6.24 -3.69 6.62
C PHE A 134 7.21 -4.51 5.79
N MET A 135 8.26 -3.89 5.23
CA MET A 135 9.23 -4.57 4.40
C MET A 135 10.09 -5.56 5.19
N ASP A 136 10.40 -5.30 6.46
CA ASP A 136 11.07 -6.27 7.34
C ASP A 136 10.25 -7.56 7.47
N VAL A 137 8.93 -7.46 7.67
CA VAL A 137 8.04 -8.64 7.70
C VAL A 137 7.95 -9.29 6.32
N HIS A 138 7.73 -8.50 5.26
CA HIS A 138 7.55 -9.02 3.91
C HIS A 138 8.76 -9.85 3.46
N ARG A 139 9.98 -9.39 3.78
CA ARG A 139 11.24 -10.06 3.46
C ARG A 139 11.44 -11.38 4.19
N THR A 140 10.78 -11.64 5.32
CA THR A 140 10.91 -12.94 5.99
C THR A 140 10.25 -14.08 5.20
N CYS A 141 9.48 -13.77 4.16
CA CYS A 141 8.75 -14.77 3.38
C CYS A 141 9.60 -15.38 2.25
N TYR A 142 10.62 -14.67 1.74
CA TYR A 142 11.53 -15.11 0.67
C TYR A 142 12.71 -14.17 0.42
#